data_AF-A0A8D6UKQ8-F1
#
_entry.id   AF-A0A8D6UKQ8-F1
#
_cell.length_a   1.000
_cell.length_b   1.000
_cell.length_c   1.000
_cell.angle_alpha   90.00
_cell.angle_beta   90.00
_cell.angle_gamma   90.00
#
_symmetry.space_group_name_H-M   'P 1'
#
loop_
_entity.id
_entity.type
_entity.pdbx_description
1 polymer ?
#
loop_
_entity_poly.entity_id
_entity_poly.type
_entity_poly.pdbx_seq_one_letter_code
_entity_poly.pdbx_strand_id
1 'polypeptide(L)'
;MSAVKSRNPNPTLEDVYLFADGRARDFVTRSGYPSVYTPKANLTFNSDLTLSPTAGNVEAMGANFFDKDAKSTRIGYTGQSDYANHYGPWVVGTAAIYERHYNKQKPGEPEQPMILDMRRLGLKEEILERNGIDLGSNTRPMPYLDSSTQPPTPGLFQHSKNTHLHVSPISAQELEQELRARESPSQGTSLHLLPSDPGHADHPLYQQIKDGVQKLDSAHGRQWDASSERMTASLLALAKEEGLSRVDHVVLNNPTAQLAGGEKVFVVQGALNDPAHQRAHMPTVDAVQAPETQSFDRLQAINQTQAQAREQQQALEQSQQAVTQTGPSIAR
;
A
#
# COMPACT_ATOMS: atom_id res chain seq x y z
N MET A 1 -27.28 -18.22 23.17
CA MET A 1 -28.25 -18.82 24.12
C MET A 1 -28.03 -20.31 24.36
N SER A 2 -27.98 -21.17 23.33
CA SER A 2 -27.82 -22.63 23.52
C SER A 2 -26.61 -23.02 24.39
N ALA A 3 -25.45 -22.37 24.16
CA ALA A 3 -24.23 -22.65 24.93
C ALA A 3 -24.23 -22.14 26.39
N VAL A 4 -25.08 -21.17 26.73
CA VAL A 4 -25.26 -20.69 28.12
C VAL A 4 -26.24 -21.61 28.85
N LYS A 5 -27.33 -21.98 28.17
CA LYS A 5 -28.36 -22.89 28.70
C LYS A 5 -27.83 -24.28 29.03
N SER A 6 -26.77 -24.74 28.35
CA SER A 6 -26.10 -26.02 28.69
C SER A 6 -25.32 -25.99 30.00
N ARG A 7 -24.94 -24.80 30.50
CA ARG A 7 -24.24 -24.64 31.79
C ARG A 7 -25.17 -24.20 32.92
N ASN A 8 -26.14 -23.35 32.61
CA ASN A 8 -27.18 -22.92 33.54
C ASN A 8 -28.56 -23.06 32.85
N PRO A 9 -29.43 -24.00 33.30
CA PRO A 9 -30.75 -24.21 32.71
C PRO A 9 -31.65 -22.97 32.74
N ASN A 10 -31.44 -22.08 33.72
CA ASN A 10 -32.19 -20.84 33.90
C ASN A 10 -31.22 -19.64 33.88
N PRO A 11 -30.68 -19.29 32.70
CA PRO A 11 -29.66 -18.25 32.60
C PRO A 11 -30.24 -16.86 32.86
N THR A 12 -29.44 -16.01 33.47
CA THR A 12 -29.69 -14.58 33.65
C THR A 12 -28.97 -13.75 32.57
N LEU A 13 -29.26 -12.45 32.48
CA LEU A 13 -28.49 -11.55 31.61
C LEU A 13 -27.03 -11.40 32.04
N GLU A 14 -26.74 -11.57 33.34
CA GLU A 14 -25.37 -11.63 33.84
C GLU A 14 -24.63 -12.84 33.28
N ASP A 15 -25.26 -14.03 33.31
CA ASP A 15 -24.68 -15.25 32.73
C ASP A 15 -24.39 -15.07 31.23
N VAL A 16 -25.32 -14.47 30.49
CA VAL A 16 -25.14 -14.17 29.07
C VAL A 16 -23.99 -13.16 28.86
N TYR A 17 -23.93 -12.11 29.68
CA TYR A 17 -22.90 -11.07 29.61
C TYR A 17 -21.50 -11.62 29.86
N LEU A 18 -21.34 -12.46 30.89
CA LEU A 18 -20.07 -13.02 31.29
C LEU A 18 -19.60 -14.15 30.36
N PHE A 19 -20.52 -14.89 29.76
CA PHE A 19 -20.18 -16.04 28.90
C PHE A 19 -19.63 -15.64 27.52
N ALA A 20 -20.13 -14.56 26.91
CA ALA A 20 -19.96 -14.33 25.48
C ALA A 20 -18.68 -13.55 25.08
N ASP A 21 -17.53 -13.80 25.71
CA ASP A 21 -16.21 -13.20 25.39
C ASP A 21 -16.25 -11.71 24.96
N GLY A 22 -16.97 -10.90 25.74
CA GLY A 22 -17.16 -9.47 25.48
C GLY A 22 -18.20 -9.11 24.40
N ARG A 23 -18.65 -10.05 23.56
CA ARG A 23 -19.67 -9.83 22.50
C ARG A 23 -21.06 -9.53 23.04
N ALA A 24 -21.41 -10.08 24.21
CA ALA A 24 -22.67 -9.72 24.86
C ALA A 24 -22.72 -8.23 25.27
N ARG A 25 -21.59 -7.53 25.35
CA ARG A 25 -21.54 -6.07 25.62
C ARG A 25 -22.17 -5.26 24.49
N ASP A 26 -22.24 -5.82 23.29
CA ASP A 26 -22.91 -5.15 22.18
C ASP A 26 -24.43 -5.09 22.42
N PHE A 27 -25.01 -6.01 23.22
CA PHE A 27 -26.46 -6.16 23.37
C PHE A 27 -26.98 -5.97 24.81
N VAL A 28 -26.10 -6.10 25.80
CA VAL A 28 -26.42 -6.01 27.24
C VAL A 28 -25.54 -4.94 27.89
N THR A 29 -26.18 -4.02 28.62
CA THR A 29 -25.52 -2.99 29.42
C THR A 29 -25.25 -3.51 30.82
N ARG A 30 -24.05 -3.24 31.33
CA ARG A 30 -23.69 -3.44 32.74
C ARG A 30 -23.53 -2.07 33.39
N SER A 31 -24.27 -1.78 34.45
CA SER A 31 -24.22 -0.48 35.14
C SER A 31 -24.37 -0.64 36.66
N GLY A 32 -23.99 0.41 37.42
CA GLY A 32 -24.18 0.48 38.87
C GLY A 32 -23.24 -0.38 39.71
N TYR A 33 -23.35 -0.19 41.04
CA TYR A 33 -22.75 -1.03 42.06
C TYR A 33 -23.79 -1.33 43.16
N PRO A 34 -24.19 -2.61 43.40
CA PRO A 34 -23.77 -3.80 42.65
C PRO A 34 -24.19 -3.75 41.17
N SER A 35 -23.52 -4.53 40.33
CA SER A 35 -23.75 -4.49 38.88
C SER A 35 -25.15 -4.99 38.52
N VAL A 36 -25.85 -4.22 37.68
CA VAL A 36 -27.14 -4.56 37.08
C VAL A 36 -26.94 -4.76 35.59
N TYR A 37 -27.56 -5.81 35.05
CA TYR A 37 -27.47 -6.20 33.65
C TYR A 37 -28.83 -6.03 32.97
N THR A 38 -28.91 -5.14 31.99
CA THR A 38 -30.14 -4.86 31.24
C THR A 38 -29.90 -4.95 29.73
N PRO A 39 -30.90 -5.30 28.92
CA PRO A 39 -30.83 -5.11 27.48
C PRO A 39 -30.48 -3.66 27.15
N LYS A 40 -29.76 -3.43 26.05
CA LYS A 40 -29.66 -2.07 25.51
C LYS A 40 -31.06 -1.54 25.16
N ALA A 41 -31.25 -0.23 25.33
CA ALA A 41 -32.56 0.41 25.27
C ALA A 41 -33.32 0.22 23.94
N ASN A 42 -32.60 -0.06 22.85
CA ASN A 42 -33.18 -0.32 21.53
C ASN A 42 -33.45 -1.81 21.25
N LEU A 43 -33.19 -2.72 22.19
CA LEU A 43 -33.44 -4.16 22.04
C LEU A 43 -34.55 -4.65 22.96
N THR A 44 -35.44 -5.46 22.40
CA THR A 44 -36.50 -6.14 23.15
C THR A 44 -36.25 -7.64 23.17
N PHE A 45 -35.88 -8.14 24.33
CA PHE A 45 -35.69 -9.57 24.58
C PHE A 45 -37.02 -10.25 24.91
N ASN A 46 -37.16 -11.50 24.48
CA ASN A 46 -38.22 -12.38 24.94
C ASN A 46 -38.01 -12.73 26.43
N SER A 47 -39.04 -13.23 27.10
CA SER A 47 -38.96 -13.65 28.51
C SER A 47 -37.93 -14.76 28.76
N ASP A 48 -37.62 -15.56 27.73
CA ASP A 48 -36.60 -16.62 27.78
C ASP A 48 -35.18 -16.14 27.39
N LEU A 49 -34.99 -14.81 27.32
CA LEU A 49 -33.77 -14.09 26.94
C LEU A 49 -33.30 -14.35 25.49
N THR A 50 -34.15 -14.91 24.63
CA THR A 50 -33.90 -14.94 23.18
C THR A 50 -34.29 -13.61 22.53
N LEU A 51 -33.81 -13.38 21.31
CA LEU A 51 -34.12 -12.19 20.53
C LEU A 51 -34.89 -12.59 19.27
N SER A 52 -36.15 -12.15 19.16
CA SER A 52 -36.96 -12.35 17.95
C SER A 52 -36.50 -11.39 16.85
N PRO A 53 -36.44 -11.81 15.57
CA PRO A 53 -36.00 -10.96 14.45
C PRO A 53 -37.12 -10.01 14.00
N THR A 54 -37.64 -9.19 14.92
CA THR A 54 -38.55 -8.09 14.59
C THR A 54 -37.80 -6.98 13.86
N ALA A 55 -38.48 -6.14 13.08
CA ALA A 55 -37.83 -5.03 12.39
C ALA A 55 -36.99 -4.15 13.34
N GLY A 56 -37.55 -3.80 14.51
CA GLY A 56 -36.83 -3.03 15.52
C GLY A 56 -35.62 -3.75 16.11
N ASN A 57 -35.71 -5.06 16.38
CA ASN A 57 -34.56 -5.82 16.87
C ASN A 57 -33.49 -6.01 15.80
N VAL A 58 -33.87 -6.19 14.53
CA VAL A 58 -32.90 -6.29 13.42
C VAL A 58 -32.14 -4.98 13.24
N GLU A 59 -32.86 -3.84 13.23
CA GLU A 59 -32.24 -2.51 13.16
C GLU A 59 -31.35 -2.24 14.38
N ALA A 60 -31.80 -2.59 15.58
CA ALA A 60 -31.01 -2.46 16.79
C ALA A 60 -29.78 -3.37 16.81
N MET A 61 -29.85 -4.58 16.24
CA MET A 61 -28.69 -5.44 16.06
C MET A 61 -27.68 -4.78 15.10
N GLY A 62 -28.15 -4.19 14.01
CA GLY A 62 -27.36 -3.37 13.09
C GLY A 62 -26.59 -2.27 13.82
N ALA A 63 -27.34 -1.39 14.49
CA ALA A 63 -26.81 -0.24 15.20
C ALA A 63 -25.80 -0.61 16.30
N ASN A 64 -26.07 -1.69 17.02
CA ASN A 64 -25.25 -2.10 18.17
C ASN A 64 -24.03 -2.93 17.79
N PHE A 65 -24.01 -3.51 16.60
CA PHE A 65 -22.96 -4.44 16.18
C PHE A 65 -22.16 -3.91 15.00
N PHE A 66 -22.82 -3.59 13.90
CA PHE A 66 -22.19 -3.19 12.64
C PHE A 66 -21.89 -1.69 12.57
N ASP A 67 -22.79 -0.84 13.09
CA ASP A 67 -22.67 0.63 12.96
C ASP A 67 -21.82 1.27 14.07
N LYS A 68 -21.02 0.45 14.76
CA LYS A 68 -20.10 0.91 15.80
C LYS A 68 -18.96 1.72 15.17
N ASP A 69 -18.58 2.80 15.85
CA ASP A 69 -17.43 3.60 15.45
C ASP A 69 -16.10 2.85 15.61
N ALA A 70 -15.09 3.31 14.89
CA ALA A 70 -13.74 2.72 14.88
C ALA A 70 -13.10 2.56 16.27
N LYS A 71 -13.34 3.47 17.23
CA LYS A 71 -12.76 3.37 18.58
C LYS A 71 -13.39 2.23 19.38
N SER A 72 -14.64 1.91 19.06
CA SER A 72 -15.43 0.86 19.68
C SER A 72 -15.19 -0.52 19.07
N THR A 73 -14.88 -0.61 17.77
CA THR A 73 -14.60 -1.86 17.07
C THR A 73 -13.13 -2.26 17.14
N ARG A 74 -12.21 -1.30 16.94
CA ARG A 74 -10.75 -1.51 16.87
C ARG A 74 -10.33 -2.62 15.88
N ILE A 75 -11.04 -2.71 14.76
CA ILE A 75 -10.77 -3.70 13.70
C ILE A 75 -9.97 -3.06 12.55
N GLY A 76 -9.56 -3.89 11.58
CA GLY A 76 -8.70 -3.46 10.48
C GLY A 76 -7.21 -3.46 10.83
N TYR A 77 -6.37 -3.20 9.83
CA TYR A 77 -4.91 -3.38 9.92
C TYR A 77 -4.28 -2.56 11.06
N THR A 78 -4.72 -1.31 11.24
CA THR A 78 -4.22 -0.41 12.30
C THR A 78 -5.13 -0.36 13.53
N GLY A 79 -6.22 -1.13 13.56
CA GLY A 79 -7.24 -1.04 14.60
C GLY A 79 -8.02 0.30 14.59
N GLN A 80 -8.00 1.03 13.47
CA GLN A 80 -8.67 2.32 13.31
C GLN A 80 -9.91 2.24 12.40
N SER A 81 -10.41 1.04 12.11
CA SER A 81 -11.52 0.82 11.20
C SER A 81 -12.82 0.51 11.92
N ASP A 82 -13.94 0.99 11.37
CA ASP A 82 -15.27 0.42 11.58
C ASP A 82 -15.53 -0.73 10.60
N TYR A 83 -16.72 -1.32 10.66
CA TYR A 83 -17.08 -2.46 9.80
C TYR A 83 -17.19 -2.10 8.32
N ALA A 84 -17.76 -0.94 8.00
CA ALA A 84 -17.90 -0.47 6.61
C ALA A 84 -16.52 -0.34 5.96
N ASN A 85 -15.57 0.31 6.65
CA ASN A 85 -14.22 0.51 6.14
C ASN A 85 -13.34 -0.74 6.24
N HIS A 86 -13.67 -1.72 7.10
CA HIS A 86 -12.90 -2.97 7.20
C HIS A 86 -13.15 -3.87 5.99
N TYR A 87 -14.41 -3.94 5.54
CA TYR A 87 -14.79 -4.73 4.36
C TYR A 87 -14.82 -3.93 3.07
N GLY A 88 -14.86 -2.60 3.16
CA GLY A 88 -14.87 -1.68 2.02
C GLY A 88 -13.75 -1.87 0.99
N PRO A 89 -12.49 -2.19 1.35
CA PRO A 89 -11.41 -2.31 0.38
C PRO A 89 -11.65 -3.42 -0.65
N TRP A 90 -12.29 -4.52 -0.23
CA TRP A 90 -12.68 -5.59 -1.13
C TRP A 90 -13.76 -5.14 -2.12
N VAL A 91 -14.75 -4.39 -1.64
CA VAL A 91 -15.85 -3.86 -2.48
C VAL A 91 -15.30 -2.86 -3.50
N VAL A 92 -14.50 -1.90 -3.04
CA VAL A 92 -13.87 -0.87 -3.90
C VAL A 92 -12.93 -1.49 -4.92
N GLY A 93 -12.08 -2.42 -4.50
CA GLY A 93 -11.18 -3.15 -5.38
C GLY A 93 -11.91 -3.95 -6.46
N THR A 94 -12.97 -4.66 -6.06
CA THR A 94 -13.83 -5.40 -6.99
C THR A 94 -14.51 -4.47 -7.98
N ALA A 95 -15.10 -3.36 -7.51
CA ALA A 95 -15.75 -2.37 -8.37
C ALA A 95 -14.75 -1.79 -9.39
N ALA A 96 -13.53 -1.45 -8.97
CA ALA A 96 -12.48 -0.96 -9.86
C ALA A 96 -12.10 -1.98 -10.96
N ILE A 97 -11.98 -3.27 -10.60
CA ILE A 97 -11.72 -4.35 -11.57
C ILE A 97 -12.86 -4.44 -12.60
N TYR A 98 -14.11 -4.37 -12.14
CA TYR A 98 -15.29 -4.42 -13.00
C TYR A 98 -15.40 -3.19 -13.92
N GLU A 99 -15.19 -1.98 -13.39
CA GLU A 99 -15.14 -0.75 -14.18
C GLU A 99 -14.13 -0.87 -15.31
N ARG A 100 -12.90 -1.31 -15.02
CA ARG A 100 -11.87 -1.50 -16.06
C ARG A 100 -12.25 -2.52 -17.12
N HIS A 101 -12.94 -3.58 -16.72
CA HIS A 101 -13.30 -4.65 -17.63
C HIS A 101 -14.45 -4.25 -18.58
N TYR A 102 -15.48 -3.61 -18.04
CA TYR A 102 -16.73 -3.33 -18.75
C TYR A 102 -16.83 -1.90 -19.28
N ASN A 103 -16.25 -0.93 -18.59
CA ASN A 103 -16.23 0.49 -18.97
C ASN A 103 -14.92 0.84 -19.69
N LYS A 104 -14.64 0.10 -20.76
CA LYS A 104 -13.41 0.29 -21.55
C LYS A 104 -13.38 1.69 -22.14
N GLN A 105 -12.23 2.35 -21.99
CA GLN A 105 -11.97 3.64 -22.61
C GLN A 105 -12.23 3.57 -24.12
N LYS A 106 -13.04 4.50 -24.64
CA LYS A 106 -13.24 4.62 -26.08
C LYS A 106 -12.06 5.38 -26.69
N PRO A 107 -11.63 5.03 -27.92
CA PRO A 107 -10.58 5.77 -28.61
C PRO A 107 -10.91 7.26 -28.69
N GLY A 108 -10.04 8.11 -28.14
CA GLY A 108 -10.20 9.57 -28.14
C GLY A 108 -11.12 10.14 -27.05
N GLU A 109 -11.63 9.31 -26.12
CA GLU A 109 -12.33 9.77 -24.91
C GLU A 109 -11.46 9.50 -23.67
N PRO A 110 -11.53 10.36 -22.63
CA PRO A 110 -10.78 10.13 -21.40
C PRO A 110 -11.38 8.94 -20.66
N GLU A 111 -10.52 8.20 -19.96
CA GLU A 111 -10.98 7.19 -18.99
C GLU A 111 -11.94 7.86 -18.00
N GLN A 112 -13.10 7.25 -17.78
CA GLN A 112 -14.08 7.80 -16.86
C GLN A 112 -13.72 7.38 -15.44
N PRO A 113 -13.71 8.31 -14.47
CA PRO A 113 -13.51 7.95 -13.07
C PRO A 113 -14.69 7.12 -12.56
N MET A 114 -14.44 6.26 -11.58
CA MET A 114 -15.52 5.61 -10.84
C MET A 114 -16.31 6.67 -10.05
N ILE A 115 -17.63 6.53 -9.93
CA ILE A 115 -18.45 7.48 -9.15
C ILE A 115 -19.03 6.76 -7.94
N LEU A 116 -18.81 7.31 -6.75
CA LEU A 116 -19.20 6.72 -5.47
C LEU A 116 -19.76 7.81 -4.55
N ASP A 117 -20.76 7.50 -3.74
CA ASP A 117 -21.17 8.35 -2.63
C ASP A 117 -20.49 7.84 -1.35
N MET A 118 -19.30 8.38 -1.05
CA MET A 118 -18.48 7.88 0.06
C MET A 118 -19.16 8.09 1.40
N ARG A 119 -19.84 9.23 1.59
CA ARG A 119 -20.58 9.54 2.82
C ARG A 119 -21.72 8.56 3.04
N ARG A 120 -22.54 8.28 2.02
CA ARG A 120 -23.65 7.33 2.12
C ARG A 120 -23.19 5.91 2.38
N LEU A 121 -22.04 5.52 1.80
CA LEU A 121 -21.44 4.21 2.02
C LEU A 121 -20.67 4.12 3.34
N GLY A 122 -20.49 5.24 4.06
CA GLY A 122 -19.71 5.30 5.30
C GLY A 122 -18.20 5.07 5.09
N LEU A 123 -17.71 5.27 3.86
CA LEU A 123 -16.33 4.96 3.48
C LEU A 123 -15.41 6.17 3.61
N LYS A 124 -14.14 5.91 3.87
CA LYS A 124 -13.07 6.90 3.96
C LYS A 124 -11.85 6.38 3.23
N GLU A 125 -11.41 7.09 2.18
CA GLU A 125 -10.27 6.69 1.35
C GLU A 125 -9.04 6.28 2.17
N GLU A 126 -8.61 7.12 3.11
CA GLU A 126 -7.48 6.85 4.00
C GLU A 126 -7.62 5.54 4.77
N ILE A 127 -8.81 5.22 5.28
CA ILE A 127 -9.04 4.01 6.07
C ILE A 127 -9.14 2.79 5.15
N LEU A 128 -9.74 2.94 3.97
CA LEU A 128 -9.78 1.89 2.96
C LEU A 128 -8.37 1.47 2.55
N GLU A 129 -7.51 2.44 2.25
CA GLU A 129 -6.14 2.16 1.82
C GLU A 129 -5.29 1.56 2.93
N ARG A 130 -5.46 2.04 4.18
CA ARG A 130 -4.84 1.41 5.35
C ARG A 130 -5.31 -0.02 5.59
N ASN A 131 -6.54 -0.36 5.22
CA ASN A 131 -7.04 -1.74 5.30
C ASN A 131 -6.65 -2.59 4.08
N GLY A 132 -6.09 -1.99 3.03
CA GLY A 132 -5.52 -2.66 1.87
C GLY A 132 -6.52 -2.88 0.73
N ILE A 133 -6.52 -1.97 -0.24
CA ILE A 133 -7.31 -2.09 -1.48
C ILE A 133 -6.55 -2.98 -2.48
N ASP A 134 -7.21 -4.03 -2.95
CA ASP A 134 -6.71 -4.90 -4.02
C ASP A 134 -7.34 -4.51 -5.36
N LEU A 135 -6.54 -3.97 -6.29
CA LEU A 135 -7.01 -3.58 -7.63
C LEU A 135 -6.84 -4.71 -8.66
N GLY A 136 -6.43 -5.91 -8.20
CA GLY A 136 -6.20 -7.08 -9.03
C GLY A 136 -4.89 -7.01 -9.81
N SER A 137 -4.85 -7.68 -10.97
CA SER A 137 -3.63 -7.75 -11.80
C SER A 137 -3.24 -6.42 -12.42
N ASN A 138 -4.20 -5.50 -12.59
CA ASN A 138 -3.90 -4.11 -12.95
C ASN A 138 -3.85 -3.29 -11.67
N THR A 139 -2.65 -3.01 -11.18
CA THR A 139 -2.42 -2.26 -9.93
C THR A 139 -2.38 -0.76 -10.13
N ARG A 140 -2.64 -0.25 -11.35
CA ARG A 140 -2.71 1.20 -11.61
C ARG A 140 -3.71 1.83 -10.63
N PRO A 141 -3.43 3.01 -10.04
CA PRO A 141 -4.40 3.67 -9.16
C PRO A 141 -5.73 3.97 -9.87
N MET A 142 -6.85 3.80 -9.16
CA MET A 142 -8.19 3.95 -9.71
C MET A 142 -8.75 5.35 -9.40
N PRO A 143 -8.93 6.20 -10.41
CA PRO A 143 -9.55 7.51 -10.19
C PRO A 143 -11.03 7.36 -9.83
N TYR A 144 -11.50 8.20 -8.91
CA TYR A 144 -12.92 8.27 -8.60
C TYR A 144 -13.39 9.70 -8.28
N LEU A 145 -14.70 9.91 -8.32
CA LEU A 145 -15.39 11.11 -7.88
C LEU A 145 -16.32 10.75 -6.71
N ASP A 146 -16.12 11.39 -5.56
CA ASP A 146 -17.04 11.35 -4.44
C ASP A 146 -18.23 12.27 -4.72
N SER A 147 -19.37 11.69 -5.06
CA SER A 147 -20.61 12.41 -5.33
C SER A 147 -21.31 12.91 -4.07
N SER A 148 -20.75 12.69 -2.88
CA SER A 148 -21.31 13.18 -1.62
C SER A 148 -21.10 14.69 -1.39
N THR A 149 -20.29 15.33 -2.24
CA THR A 149 -19.97 16.76 -2.23
C THR A 149 -20.40 17.43 -3.54
N GLN A 150 -20.50 18.77 -3.52
CA GLN A 150 -20.85 19.57 -4.68
C GLN A 150 -19.85 20.75 -4.82
N PRO A 151 -19.00 20.78 -5.88
CA PRO A 151 -18.84 19.74 -6.90
C PRO A 151 -18.28 18.43 -6.31
N PRO A 152 -18.47 17.28 -6.98
CA PRO A 152 -17.91 16.01 -6.54
C PRO A 152 -16.42 16.08 -6.26
N THR A 153 -15.99 15.52 -5.14
CA THR A 153 -14.58 15.58 -4.71
C THR A 153 -13.79 14.49 -5.41
N PRO A 154 -12.73 14.81 -6.15
CA PRO A 154 -11.88 13.82 -6.79
C PRO A 154 -11.07 13.04 -5.75
N GLY A 155 -10.79 11.79 -6.06
CA GLY A 155 -9.87 10.96 -5.29
C GLY A 155 -9.20 9.90 -6.15
N LEU A 156 -8.25 9.19 -5.55
CA LEU A 156 -7.43 8.22 -6.26
C LEU A 156 -7.16 7.01 -5.37
N PHE A 157 -7.87 5.91 -5.60
CA PHE A 157 -7.62 4.68 -4.85
C PHE A 157 -6.30 4.05 -5.29
N GLN A 158 -5.37 3.97 -4.36
CA GLN A 158 -4.09 3.30 -4.50
C GLN A 158 -4.26 1.78 -4.35
N HIS A 159 -3.47 1.02 -5.10
CA HIS A 159 -3.27 -0.39 -4.79
C HIS A 159 -2.47 -0.51 -3.49
N SER A 160 -3.16 -0.84 -2.41
CA SER A 160 -2.62 -0.78 -1.06
C SER A 160 -2.68 -2.11 -0.32
N LYS A 161 -3.09 -3.19 -1.00
CA LYS A 161 -3.19 -4.56 -0.47
C LYS A 161 -1.99 -4.98 0.39
N ASN A 162 -0.78 -4.62 -0.05
CA ASN A 162 0.47 -4.98 0.62
C ASN A 162 1.14 -3.80 1.34
N THR A 163 0.80 -2.56 0.97
CA THR A 163 1.47 -1.37 1.52
C THR A 163 0.76 -0.83 2.76
N HIS A 164 -0.57 -0.93 2.81
CA HIS A 164 -1.41 -0.33 3.87
C HIS A 164 -1.16 1.19 4.06
N LEU A 165 -0.68 1.86 3.02
CA LEU A 165 -0.37 3.29 3.02
C LEU A 165 -1.42 4.05 2.24
N HIS A 166 -1.75 5.24 2.77
CA HIS A 166 -2.59 6.21 2.09
C HIS A 166 -1.72 7.29 1.44
N VAL A 167 -2.00 7.62 0.18
CA VAL A 167 -1.30 8.68 -0.56
C VAL A 167 -2.33 9.63 -1.16
N SER A 168 -2.49 10.81 -0.54
CA SER A 168 -3.50 11.81 -0.93
C SER A 168 -3.06 13.24 -0.53
N PRO A 169 -3.52 14.32 -1.20
CA PRO A 169 -4.56 14.36 -2.25
C PRO A 169 -4.07 14.76 -3.65
N ILE A 170 -4.73 14.22 -4.68
CA ILE A 170 -4.77 14.82 -6.03
C ILE A 170 -5.97 15.78 -6.10
N SER A 171 -5.77 16.98 -6.65
CA SER A 171 -6.81 17.95 -6.96
C SER A 171 -7.62 17.53 -8.19
N ALA A 172 -8.75 18.22 -8.45
CA ALA A 172 -9.58 17.94 -9.64
C ALA A 172 -8.80 18.19 -10.94
N GLN A 173 -7.92 19.18 -10.94
CA GLN A 173 -7.04 19.47 -12.06
C GLN A 173 -5.97 18.38 -12.23
N GLU A 174 -5.38 17.88 -11.15
CA GLU A 174 -4.42 16.77 -11.21
C GLU A 174 -5.09 15.47 -11.65
N LEU A 175 -6.34 15.22 -11.23
CA LEU A 175 -7.13 14.12 -11.74
C LEU A 175 -7.41 14.27 -13.24
N GLU A 176 -7.86 15.43 -13.70
CA GLU A 176 -8.06 15.70 -15.13
C GLU A 176 -6.75 15.59 -15.93
N GLN A 177 -5.62 16.03 -15.38
CA GLN A 177 -4.30 15.88 -15.99
C GLN A 177 -3.87 14.42 -16.07
N GLU A 178 -4.08 13.64 -15.01
CA GLU A 178 -3.83 12.21 -15.00
C GLU A 178 -4.70 11.48 -16.03
N LEU A 179 -5.99 11.85 -16.14
CA LEU A 179 -6.88 11.31 -17.17
C LEU A 179 -6.46 11.72 -18.60
N ARG A 180 -5.99 12.95 -18.82
CA ARG A 180 -5.47 13.41 -20.12
C ARG A 180 -4.10 12.82 -20.48
N ALA A 181 -3.21 12.64 -19.50
CA ALA A 181 -1.93 11.98 -19.71
C ALA A 181 -2.15 10.54 -20.22
N ARG A 182 -3.27 9.92 -19.84
CA ARG A 182 -3.72 8.61 -20.33
C ARG A 182 -4.33 8.63 -21.74
N GLU A 183 -4.66 9.80 -22.32
CA GLU A 183 -5.24 9.92 -23.68
C GLU A 183 -4.19 10.03 -24.81
N SER A 184 -2.98 10.51 -24.51
CA SER A 184 -1.96 10.77 -25.54
C SER A 184 -1.32 9.46 -26.05
N PRO A 185 -1.45 9.07 -27.34
CA PRO A 185 -0.95 7.79 -27.85
C PRO A 185 0.57 7.67 -27.98
N SER A 186 1.35 8.59 -27.40
CA SER A 186 2.81 8.62 -27.46
C SER A 186 3.44 8.47 -26.09
N GLN A 187 3.02 7.44 -25.35
CA GLN A 187 3.84 6.65 -24.44
C GLN A 187 3.05 5.37 -24.16
N GLY A 188 3.44 4.27 -24.82
CA GLY A 188 2.81 2.97 -24.62
C GLY A 188 2.81 2.60 -23.14
N THR A 189 1.64 2.24 -22.63
CA THR A 189 1.46 1.28 -21.54
C THR A 189 2.39 1.49 -20.33
N SER A 190 2.19 2.50 -19.51
CA SER A 190 2.59 2.37 -18.11
C SER A 190 1.53 1.53 -17.37
N LEU A 191 1.58 0.20 -17.60
CA LEU A 191 1.62 -0.66 -16.43
C LEU A 191 2.70 -0.05 -15.53
N HIS A 192 2.48 0.12 -14.23
CA HIS A 192 3.59 0.49 -13.36
C HIS A 192 4.54 -0.71 -13.38
N LEU A 193 5.40 -0.76 -14.40
CA LEU A 193 6.35 -1.82 -14.64
C LEU A 193 7.26 -1.76 -13.42
N LEU A 194 7.26 -2.83 -12.65
CA LEU A 194 8.18 -2.95 -11.56
C LEU A 194 9.58 -3.14 -12.15
N PRO A 195 10.65 -2.84 -11.40
CA PRO A 195 12.00 -3.15 -11.85
C PRO A 195 12.20 -4.63 -12.22
N SER A 196 11.39 -5.53 -11.67
CA SER A 196 11.34 -6.95 -12.04
C SER A 196 10.79 -7.22 -13.44
N ASP A 197 10.14 -6.26 -14.10
CA ASP A 197 9.50 -6.41 -15.40
C ASP A 197 10.42 -5.99 -16.55
N PRO A 198 10.53 -6.77 -17.65
CA PRO A 198 11.45 -6.50 -18.76
C PRO A 198 11.33 -5.13 -19.44
N GLY A 199 10.20 -4.44 -19.28
CA GLY A 199 9.97 -3.11 -19.84
C GLY A 199 10.46 -1.95 -18.96
N HIS A 200 10.90 -2.21 -17.72
CA HIS A 200 11.32 -1.14 -16.80
C HIS A 200 12.75 -0.66 -17.07
N ALA A 201 13.00 0.64 -16.90
CA ALA A 201 14.31 1.24 -17.15
C ALA A 201 15.44 0.62 -16.28
N ASP A 202 15.13 0.27 -15.03
CA ASP A 202 16.08 -0.37 -14.11
C ASP A 202 16.11 -1.90 -14.21
N HIS A 203 15.34 -2.52 -15.12
CA HIS A 203 15.30 -3.98 -15.27
C HIS A 203 16.66 -4.62 -15.55
N PRO A 204 17.54 -4.05 -16.39
CA PRO A 204 18.86 -4.64 -16.61
C PRO A 204 19.70 -4.71 -15.34
N LEU A 205 19.62 -3.68 -14.49
CA LEU A 205 20.33 -3.64 -13.21
C LEU A 205 19.71 -4.62 -12.20
N TYR A 206 18.38 -4.70 -12.16
CA TYR A 206 17.65 -5.69 -11.37
C TYR A 206 18.09 -7.13 -11.72
N GLN A 207 18.17 -7.47 -13.01
CA GLN A 207 18.61 -8.80 -13.46
C GLN A 207 20.04 -9.12 -13.03
N GLN A 208 20.98 -8.17 -13.16
CA GLN A 208 22.36 -8.36 -12.72
C GLN A 208 22.45 -8.67 -11.21
N ILE A 209 21.68 -7.95 -10.40
CA ILE A 209 21.64 -8.17 -8.95
C ILE A 209 20.98 -9.51 -8.64
N LYS A 210 19.86 -9.83 -9.30
CA LYS A 210 19.17 -11.12 -9.16
C LYS A 210 20.10 -12.30 -9.44
N ASP A 211 20.85 -12.24 -10.54
CA ASP A 211 21.84 -13.25 -10.90
C ASP A 211 22.94 -13.38 -9.83
N GLY A 212 23.39 -12.25 -9.28
CA GLY A 212 24.35 -12.21 -8.18
C GLY A 212 23.82 -12.88 -6.90
N VAL A 213 22.59 -12.54 -6.50
CA VAL A 213 21.92 -13.14 -5.33
C VAL A 213 21.68 -14.63 -5.54
N GLN A 214 21.27 -15.07 -6.73
CA GLN A 214 21.07 -16.48 -7.04
C GLN A 214 22.39 -17.28 -6.96
N LYS A 215 23.50 -16.70 -7.44
CA LYS A 215 24.85 -17.30 -7.27
C LYS A 215 25.24 -17.34 -5.80
N LEU A 216 24.95 -16.29 -5.04
CA LEU A 216 25.23 -16.22 -3.61
C LEU A 216 24.47 -17.31 -2.84
N ASP A 217 23.17 -17.49 -3.11
CA ASP A 217 22.34 -18.54 -2.51
C ASP A 217 22.88 -19.93 -2.84
N SER A 218 23.20 -20.17 -4.12
CA SER A 218 23.75 -21.45 -4.58
C SER A 218 25.08 -21.77 -3.89
N ALA A 219 25.96 -20.77 -3.70
CA ALA A 219 27.23 -20.94 -3.00
C ALA A 219 27.07 -21.32 -1.52
N HIS A 220 25.93 -20.97 -0.91
CA HIS A 220 25.58 -21.30 0.48
C HIS A 220 24.58 -22.46 0.60
N GLY A 221 24.32 -23.20 -0.49
CA GLY A 221 23.39 -24.33 -0.49
C GLY A 221 21.92 -23.95 -0.31
N ARG A 222 21.57 -22.68 -0.55
CA ARG A 222 20.20 -22.16 -0.49
C ARG A 222 19.56 -22.19 -1.88
N GLN A 223 18.23 -22.29 -1.89
CA GLN A 223 17.42 -22.10 -3.09
C GLN A 223 16.84 -20.68 -3.09
N TRP A 224 16.49 -20.18 -4.27
CA TRP A 224 15.79 -18.91 -4.42
C TRP A 224 14.47 -18.92 -3.64
N ASP A 225 14.26 -17.92 -2.79
CA ASP A 225 13.04 -17.78 -1.99
C ASP A 225 12.64 -16.30 -1.82
N ALA A 226 11.59 -16.04 -1.04
CA ALA A 226 11.08 -14.68 -0.81
C ALA A 226 12.10 -13.74 -0.13
N SER A 227 13.10 -14.27 0.59
CA SER A 227 14.19 -13.44 1.14
C SER A 227 15.21 -13.05 0.06
N SER A 228 15.41 -13.89 -0.95
CA SER A 228 16.23 -13.57 -2.13
C SER A 228 15.59 -12.46 -2.97
N GLU A 229 14.26 -12.47 -3.09
CA GLU A 229 13.47 -11.39 -3.73
C GLU A 229 13.65 -10.06 -2.98
N ARG A 230 13.41 -10.05 -1.66
CA ARG A 230 13.59 -8.86 -0.82
C ARG A 230 15.03 -8.32 -0.84
N MET A 231 16.01 -9.22 -0.81
CA MET A 231 17.42 -8.85 -0.93
C MET A 231 17.70 -8.19 -2.28
N THR A 232 17.21 -8.76 -3.39
CA THR A 232 17.41 -8.21 -4.73
C THR A 232 16.85 -6.79 -4.84
N ALA A 233 15.62 -6.57 -4.34
CA ALA A 233 14.99 -5.26 -4.35
C ALA A 233 15.74 -4.23 -3.49
N SER A 234 16.15 -4.62 -2.28
CA SER A 234 16.92 -3.77 -1.36
C SER A 234 18.27 -3.35 -1.97
N LEU A 235 18.96 -4.31 -2.57
CA LEU A 235 20.25 -4.09 -3.23
C LEU A 235 20.13 -3.22 -4.48
N LEU A 236 19.02 -3.30 -5.22
CA LEU A 236 18.76 -2.41 -6.35
C LEU A 236 18.62 -0.95 -5.91
N ALA A 237 17.84 -0.70 -4.86
CA ALA A 237 17.69 0.63 -4.29
C ALA A 237 19.04 1.19 -3.80
N LEU A 238 19.81 0.36 -3.08
CA LEU A 238 21.16 0.71 -2.61
C LEU A 238 22.12 1.03 -3.78
N ALA A 239 22.14 0.21 -4.82
CA ALA A 239 23.01 0.42 -5.98
C ALA A 239 22.73 1.76 -6.66
N LYS A 240 21.45 2.12 -6.80
CA LYS A 240 21.01 3.36 -7.44
C LYS A 240 21.25 4.59 -6.58
N GLU A 241 21.09 4.46 -5.26
CA GLU A 241 21.41 5.51 -4.29
C GLU A 241 22.90 5.87 -4.32
N GLU A 242 23.77 4.85 -4.39
CA GLU A 242 25.23 5.00 -4.44
C GLU A 242 25.76 5.24 -5.85
N GLY A 243 24.87 5.42 -6.84
CA GLY A 243 25.24 5.79 -8.21
C GLY A 243 25.91 4.69 -9.04
N LEU A 244 25.78 3.42 -8.64
CA LEU A 244 26.23 2.29 -9.44
C LEU A 244 25.38 2.18 -10.71
N SER A 245 26.04 2.02 -11.86
CA SER A 245 25.37 1.87 -13.16
C SER A 245 25.25 0.42 -13.62
N ARG A 246 26.02 -0.49 -13.00
CA ARG A 246 25.93 -1.95 -13.16
C ARG A 246 26.36 -2.64 -11.88
N VAL A 247 25.98 -3.91 -11.71
CA VAL A 247 26.46 -4.77 -10.63
C VAL A 247 27.09 -6.03 -11.22
N ASP A 248 28.39 -6.18 -11.03
CA ASP A 248 29.15 -7.34 -11.53
C ASP A 248 29.18 -8.47 -10.48
N HIS A 249 29.13 -8.12 -9.18
CA HIS A 249 29.15 -9.09 -8.09
C HIS A 249 28.22 -8.71 -6.93
N VAL A 250 27.57 -9.72 -6.34
CA VAL A 250 26.90 -9.64 -5.03
C VAL A 250 27.61 -10.60 -4.08
N VAL A 251 28.19 -10.08 -3.00
CA VAL A 251 29.03 -10.86 -2.09
C VAL A 251 28.76 -10.50 -0.63
N LEU A 252 29.04 -11.45 0.27
CA LEU A 252 29.00 -11.24 1.71
C LEU A 252 30.39 -10.84 2.24
N ASN A 253 30.43 -10.15 3.38
CA ASN A 253 31.71 -9.93 4.05
C ASN A 253 32.31 -11.23 4.59
N ASN A 254 33.64 -11.29 4.53
CA ASN A 254 34.40 -12.25 5.30
C ASN A 254 34.40 -11.88 6.79
N PRO A 255 34.56 -12.86 7.70
CA PRO A 255 34.69 -12.59 9.12
C PRO A 255 35.96 -11.75 9.40
N THR A 256 35.81 -10.76 10.26
CA THR A 256 36.91 -9.92 10.79
C THR A 256 36.89 -9.96 12.32
N ALA A 257 37.80 -9.25 12.98
CA ALA A 257 37.78 -9.12 14.44
C ALA A 257 36.53 -8.38 14.96
N GLN A 258 35.81 -7.66 14.09
CA GLN A 258 34.67 -6.82 14.46
C GLN A 258 33.35 -7.28 13.85
N LEU A 259 33.37 -8.07 12.77
CA LEU A 259 32.18 -8.49 12.03
C LEU A 259 32.18 -9.99 11.80
N ALA A 260 31.03 -10.62 12.04
CA ALA A 260 30.83 -12.01 11.65
C ALA A 260 30.76 -12.13 10.12
N GLY A 261 31.13 -13.30 9.58
CA GLY A 261 30.93 -13.56 8.15
C GLY A 261 29.44 -13.51 7.80
N GLY A 262 29.08 -12.83 6.72
CA GLY A 262 27.69 -12.72 6.28
C GLY A 262 26.86 -11.62 6.94
N GLU A 263 27.44 -10.81 7.83
CA GLU A 263 26.74 -9.71 8.50
C GLU A 263 26.39 -8.54 7.55
N LYS A 264 27.19 -8.35 6.50
CA LYS A 264 27.00 -7.35 5.46
C LYS A 264 26.99 -7.98 4.08
N VAL A 265 26.10 -7.46 3.23
CA VAL A 265 26.03 -7.77 1.81
C VAL A 265 26.51 -6.58 0.98
N PHE A 266 27.25 -6.86 -0.08
CA PHE A 266 27.89 -5.87 -0.96
C PHE A 266 27.40 -6.06 -2.38
N VAL A 267 27.12 -4.96 -3.06
CA VAL A 267 27.05 -4.88 -4.53
C VAL A 267 28.32 -4.22 -5.03
N VAL A 268 28.96 -4.82 -6.04
CA VAL A 268 30.25 -4.38 -6.56
C VAL A 268 30.17 -4.20 -8.07
N GLN A 269 30.67 -3.07 -8.54
CA GLN A 269 30.89 -2.74 -9.95
C GLN A 269 32.40 -2.80 -10.24
N GLY A 270 32.78 -3.64 -11.21
CA GLY A 270 34.17 -3.97 -11.53
C GLY A 270 34.61 -5.31 -10.96
N ALA A 271 35.83 -5.72 -11.29
CA ALA A 271 36.40 -6.98 -10.78
C ALA A 271 36.77 -6.85 -9.29
N LEU A 272 36.54 -7.91 -8.51
CA LEU A 272 36.80 -7.90 -7.06
C LEU A 272 38.26 -7.60 -6.68
N ASN A 273 39.21 -7.89 -7.58
CA ASN A 273 40.64 -7.63 -7.41
C ASN A 273 41.11 -6.30 -8.03
N ASP A 274 40.22 -5.54 -8.65
CA ASP A 274 40.53 -4.22 -9.19
C ASP A 274 40.40 -3.16 -8.09
N PRO A 275 41.45 -2.40 -7.74
CA PRO A 275 41.36 -1.34 -6.75
C PRO A 275 40.41 -0.19 -7.14
N ALA A 276 40.07 -0.05 -8.42
CA ALA A 276 39.13 0.94 -8.92
C ALA A 276 37.66 0.48 -8.87
N HIS A 277 37.36 -0.70 -8.29
CA HIS A 277 35.97 -1.15 -8.15
C HIS A 277 35.16 -0.17 -7.30
N GLN A 278 33.91 0.04 -7.68
CA GLN A 278 32.94 0.76 -6.85
C GLN A 278 32.12 -0.27 -6.08
N ARG A 279 31.79 0.04 -4.83
CA ARG A 279 30.99 -0.86 -4.00
C ARG A 279 30.05 -0.08 -3.10
N ALA A 280 28.88 -0.66 -2.90
CA ALA A 280 27.93 -0.25 -1.88
C ALA A 280 27.61 -1.45 -0.99
N HIS A 281 27.17 -1.20 0.24
CA HIS A 281 26.87 -2.26 1.19
C HIS A 281 25.77 -1.88 2.16
N MET A 282 25.10 -2.91 2.70
CA MET A 282 24.12 -2.78 3.77
C MET A 282 24.15 -4.01 4.68
N PRO A 283 23.59 -3.93 5.91
CA PRO A 283 23.41 -5.10 6.75
C PRO A 283 22.57 -6.15 6.03
N THR A 284 23.03 -7.41 6.05
CA THR A 284 22.32 -8.52 5.38
C THR A 284 20.91 -8.69 5.94
N VAL A 285 20.75 -8.47 7.25
CA VAL A 285 19.46 -8.51 7.94
C VAL A 285 18.47 -7.49 7.40
N ASP A 286 18.92 -6.28 7.09
CA ASP A 286 18.05 -5.23 6.54
C ASP A 286 17.63 -5.61 5.12
N ALA A 287 18.56 -6.12 4.31
CA ALA A 287 18.30 -6.54 2.93
C ALA A 287 17.24 -7.65 2.84
N VAL A 288 17.21 -8.59 3.79
CA VAL A 288 16.24 -9.70 3.78
C VAL A 288 14.95 -9.42 4.55
N GLN A 289 14.89 -8.37 5.35
CA GLN A 289 13.70 -8.01 6.14
C GLN A 289 12.87 -6.91 5.47
N ALA A 290 13.51 -5.98 4.76
CA ALA A 290 12.81 -4.90 4.07
C ALA A 290 11.82 -5.49 3.03
N PRO A 291 10.52 -5.16 3.11
CA PRO A 291 9.57 -5.54 2.07
C PRO A 291 10.02 -5.06 0.69
N GLU A 292 9.81 -5.89 -0.33
CA GLU A 292 10.18 -5.56 -1.71
C GLU A 292 9.56 -4.24 -2.17
N THR A 293 8.27 -4.03 -1.84
CA THR A 293 7.53 -2.81 -2.13
C THR A 293 8.22 -1.56 -1.57
N GLN A 294 8.66 -1.61 -0.30
CA GLN A 294 9.37 -0.49 0.33
C GLN A 294 10.68 -0.16 -0.41
N SER A 295 11.38 -1.17 -0.90
CA SER A 295 12.62 -0.98 -1.66
C SER A 295 12.36 -0.37 -3.04
N PHE A 296 11.28 -0.75 -3.70
CA PHE A 296 10.87 -0.16 -4.97
C PHE A 296 10.34 1.28 -4.82
N ASP A 297 9.61 1.59 -3.76
CA ASP A 297 9.20 2.96 -3.45
C ASP A 297 10.43 3.87 -3.23
N ARG A 298 11.43 3.37 -2.48
CA ARG A 298 12.70 4.07 -2.29
C ARG A 298 13.44 4.29 -3.62
N LEU A 299 13.50 3.26 -4.46
CA LEU A 299 14.10 3.35 -5.79
C LEU A 299 13.40 4.41 -6.65
N GLN A 300 12.07 4.45 -6.63
CA GLN A 300 11.30 5.43 -7.39
C GLN A 300 11.62 6.86 -6.94
N ALA A 301 11.71 7.10 -5.63
CA ALA A 301 12.11 8.40 -5.09
C ALA A 301 13.53 8.80 -5.51
N ILE A 302 14.47 7.85 -5.54
CA ILE A 302 15.85 8.09 -6.03
C ILE A 302 15.83 8.48 -7.51
N ASN A 303 15.07 7.76 -8.34
CA ASN A 303 14.96 8.04 -9.77
C ASN A 303 14.39 9.42 -10.06
N GLN A 304 13.33 9.82 -9.35
CA GLN A 304 12.73 11.16 -9.49
C GLN A 304 13.73 12.26 -9.11
N THR A 305 14.44 12.08 -7.98
CA THR A 305 15.44 13.05 -7.52
C THR A 305 16.57 13.22 -8.55
N GLN A 306 17.06 12.11 -9.12
CA GLN A 306 18.10 12.14 -10.14
C GLN A 306 17.63 12.77 -11.45
N ALA A 307 16.38 12.54 -11.86
CA ALA A 307 15.80 13.16 -13.06
C ALA A 307 15.72 14.69 -12.90
N GLN A 308 15.20 15.17 -11.77
CA GLN A 308 15.12 16.61 -11.47
C GLN A 308 16.49 17.28 -11.43
N ALA A 309 17.49 16.63 -10.83
CA ALA A 309 18.85 17.15 -10.79
C ALA A 309 19.47 17.30 -12.20
N ARG A 310 19.20 16.34 -13.10
CA ARG A 310 19.66 16.41 -14.50
C ARG A 310 18.98 17.53 -15.29
N GLU A 311 17.68 17.73 -15.10
CA GLU A 311 16.93 18.82 -15.75
C GLU A 311 17.43 20.20 -15.32
N GLN A 312 17.71 20.38 -14.03
CA GLN A 312 18.29 21.64 -13.53
C GLN A 312 19.69 21.90 -14.11
N GLN A 313 20.54 20.89 -14.19
CA GLN A 313 21.87 21.03 -14.81
C GLN A 313 21.78 21.44 -16.29
N GLN A 314 20.89 20.81 -17.05
CA GLN A 314 20.67 21.15 -18.46
C GLN A 314 20.13 22.58 -18.64
N ALA A 315 19.24 23.04 -17.76
CA ALA A 315 18.74 24.42 -17.79
C ALA A 315 19.84 25.45 -17.50
N LEU A 316 20.73 25.16 -16.56
CA LEU A 316 21.89 26.02 -16.25
C LEU A 316 22.88 26.06 -17.43
N GLU A 317 23.15 24.94 -18.09
CA GLU A 317 24.03 24.90 -19.27
C GLU A 317 23.47 25.68 -20.46
N GLN A 318 22.16 25.59 -20.74
CA GLN A 318 21.50 26.39 -21.79
C GLN A 318 21.56 27.89 -21.48
N SER A 319 21.39 28.28 -20.21
CA SER A 319 21.50 29.69 -19.80
C SER A 319 22.91 30.24 -19.99
N GLN A 320 23.96 29.44 -19.75
CA GLN A 320 25.35 29.85 -19.95
C GLN A 320 25.71 29.95 -21.44
N GLN A 321 25.20 29.05 -22.30
CA GLN A 321 25.42 29.13 -23.75
C GLN A 321 24.74 30.35 -24.39
N ALA A 322 23.56 30.75 -23.90
CA ALA A 322 22.85 31.95 -24.38
C ALA A 322 23.59 33.26 -24.04
N VAL A 323 24.27 33.33 -22.89
CA VAL A 323 25.06 34.51 -22.49
C VAL A 323 26.38 34.61 -23.26
N THR A 324 26.95 33.49 -23.73
CA THR A 324 28.24 33.50 -24.45
C THR A 324 28.11 33.95 -25.91
N GLN A 325 26.92 33.85 -26.53
CA GLN A 325 26.67 34.32 -27.90
C GLN A 325 26.36 35.83 -28.03
N THR A 326 26.22 36.56 -26.91
CA THR A 326 25.89 38.00 -26.90
C THR A 326 27.07 38.93 -26.55
N GLY A 327 28.32 38.44 -26.65
CA GLY A 327 29.53 39.26 -26.52
C GLY A 327 29.74 40.21 -27.71
N PRO A 328 30.17 41.47 -27.50
CA PRO A 328 30.14 42.50 -28.54
C PRO A 328 31.16 42.24 -29.65
N SER A 329 30.68 42.25 -30.90
CA SER A 329 31.53 42.33 -32.09
C SER A 329 32.23 43.69 -32.11
N ILE A 330 33.49 43.76 -31.68
CA ILE A 330 34.35 44.92 -31.92
C ILE A 330 34.67 44.92 -33.42
N ALA A 331 33.92 45.73 -34.16
CA ALA A 331 34.25 46.10 -35.53
C ALA A 331 35.54 46.94 -35.52
N ARG A 332 36.50 46.54 -36.36
CA ARG A 332 37.73 47.28 -36.66
C ARG A 332 37.69 47.71 -38.12
#